data_AF-V7IH50-F1
#
_entry.id   AF-V7IH50-F1
#
_cell.length_a   1.000
_cell.length_b   1.000
_cell.length_c   1.000
_cell.angle_alpha   90.00
_cell.angle_beta   90.00
_cell.angle_gamma   90.00
#
_symmetry.space_group_name_H-M   'P 1'
#
loop_
_entity.id
_entity.type
_entity.pdbx_description
1 polymer ?
#
loop_
_entity_poly.entity_id
_entity_poly.type
_entity_poly.pdbx_seq_one_letter_code
_entity_poly.pdbx_strand_id
1 'polypeptide(L)'
;MQPAFHNKANRLFSAITNDPRWDINDELLFQVAGFTFYGYCFGFGRLVCLMDADDIDAYVSDKLTGLGAGAKYVQGMIERARQDFVTGEDAEPADTDDPLSRLIGIGHSYFSADDFTPLVESVYENYDLLSGE
;
A
#
# COMPACT_ATOMS: atom_id res chain seq x y z
N MET A 1 -17.28 -3.53 10.85
CA MET A 1 -16.34 -3.91 9.76
C MET A 1 -14.98 -3.26 9.92
N GLN A 2 -14.88 -1.99 10.37
CA GLN A 2 -13.62 -1.35 10.74
C GLN A 2 -12.67 -2.19 11.63
N PRO A 3 -13.13 -2.93 12.66
CA PRO A 3 -12.23 -3.80 13.44
C PRO A 3 -11.59 -4.92 12.61
N ALA A 4 -12.32 -5.47 11.63
CA ALA A 4 -11.79 -6.51 10.75
C ALA A 4 -10.75 -5.93 9.78
N PHE A 5 -11.02 -4.74 9.23
CA PHE A 5 -10.07 -3.97 8.44
C PHE A 5 -8.78 -3.70 9.23
N HIS A 6 -8.87 -3.06 10.39
CA HIS A 6 -7.70 -2.76 11.23
C HIS A 6 -6.93 -4.03 11.60
N ASN A 7 -7.60 -5.11 12.02
CA ASN A 7 -6.92 -6.35 12.38
C ASN A 7 -6.13 -6.93 11.19
N LYS A 8 -6.76 -7.00 10.02
CA LYS A 8 -6.15 -7.63 8.84
C LYS A 8 -5.04 -6.75 8.26
N ALA A 9 -5.26 -5.44 8.15
CA ALA A 9 -4.26 -4.48 7.71
C ALA A 9 -3.08 -4.35 8.69
N ASN A 10 -3.33 -4.35 10.01
CA ASN A 10 -2.25 -4.35 11.01
C ASN A 10 -1.37 -5.60 10.89
N ARG A 11 -1.97 -6.78 10.65
CA ARG A 11 -1.20 -8.02 10.47
C ARG A 11 -0.27 -7.95 9.26
N LEU A 12 -0.76 -7.46 8.12
CA LEU A 12 0.10 -7.26 6.94
C LEU A 12 1.19 -6.23 7.21
N PHE A 13 0.81 -5.08 7.76
CA PHE A 13 1.75 -4.01 8.07
C PHE A 13 2.88 -4.49 8.98
N SER A 14 2.55 -5.18 10.07
CA SER A 14 3.53 -5.78 10.96
C SER A 14 4.33 -6.90 10.33
N ALA A 15 3.79 -7.66 9.38
CA ALA A 15 4.54 -8.69 8.67
C ALA A 15 5.64 -8.07 7.79
N ILE A 16 5.35 -6.95 7.12
CA ILE A 16 6.34 -6.19 6.34
C ILE A 16 7.36 -5.55 7.28
N THR A 17 6.94 -4.77 8.28
CA THR A 17 7.87 -3.95 9.07
C THR A 17 8.68 -4.72 10.11
N ASN A 18 8.31 -5.97 10.43
CA ASN A 18 9.09 -6.83 11.32
C ASN A 18 9.97 -7.83 10.56
N ASP A 19 9.93 -7.86 9.22
CA ASP A 19 10.82 -8.69 8.44
C ASP A 19 12.28 -8.19 8.61
N PRO A 20 13.27 -9.08 8.76
CA PRO A 20 14.68 -8.69 8.92
C PRO A 20 15.25 -7.85 7.77
N ARG A 21 14.65 -7.89 6.58
CA ARG A 21 15.04 -7.09 5.41
C ARG A 21 14.52 -5.65 5.48
N TRP A 22 13.63 -5.33 6.42
CA TRP A 22 13.07 -3.98 6.55
C TRP A 22 14.11 -2.96 7.04
N ASP A 23 14.31 -1.90 6.25
CA ASP A 23 15.01 -0.68 6.66
C ASP A 23 14.15 0.54 6.40
N ILE A 24 13.80 1.26 7.47
CA ILE A 24 13.02 2.50 7.39
C ILE A 24 13.78 3.66 6.71
N ASN A 25 15.12 3.60 6.69
CA ASN A 25 15.95 4.63 6.08
C ASN A 25 16.14 4.43 4.58
N ASP A 26 15.74 3.27 4.05
CA ASP A 26 15.71 3.03 2.61
C ASP A 26 14.42 3.59 2.02
N GLU A 27 14.55 4.70 1.31
CA GLU A 27 13.41 5.40 0.71
C GLU A 27 12.72 4.55 -0.37
N LEU A 28 13.46 3.76 -1.15
CA LEU A 28 12.88 2.93 -2.20
C LEU A 28 12.07 1.79 -1.57
N LEU A 29 12.63 1.10 -0.57
CA LEU A 29 11.91 0.05 0.15
C LEU A 29 10.66 0.60 0.84
N PHE A 30 10.76 1.80 1.42
CA PHE A 30 9.60 2.48 2.00
C PHE A 30 8.51 2.75 0.96
N GLN A 31 8.87 3.23 -0.23
CA GLN A 31 7.91 3.45 -1.32
C GLN A 31 7.27 2.15 -1.80
N VAL A 32 8.08 1.11 -2.05
CA VAL A 32 7.60 -0.20 -2.49
C VAL A 32 6.61 -0.79 -1.48
N ALA A 33 7.00 -0.84 -0.21
CA ALA A 33 6.12 -1.29 0.86
C ALA A 33 4.86 -0.40 0.99
N GLY A 34 5.00 0.92 0.91
CA GLY A 34 3.91 1.88 1.07
C GLY A 34 2.84 1.75 -0.02
N PHE A 35 3.24 1.71 -1.29
CA PHE A 35 2.31 1.58 -2.41
C PHE A 35 1.64 0.21 -2.46
N THR A 36 2.38 -0.87 -2.18
CA THR A 36 1.80 -2.21 -2.08
C THR A 36 0.84 -2.32 -0.88
N PHE A 37 1.20 -1.77 0.27
CA PHE A 37 0.32 -1.74 1.45
C PHE A 37 -0.95 -0.92 1.21
N TYR A 38 -0.83 0.23 0.52
CA TYR A 38 -1.97 1.05 0.13
C TYR A 38 -2.93 0.26 -0.76
N GLY A 39 -2.43 -0.36 -1.84
CA GLY A 39 -3.25 -1.15 -2.75
C GLY A 39 -4.03 -2.25 -2.02
N TYR A 40 -3.38 -2.98 -1.11
CA TYR A 40 -4.04 -3.99 -0.29
C TYR A 40 -5.14 -3.38 0.59
N CYS A 41 -4.83 -2.28 1.31
CA CYS A 41 -5.80 -1.61 2.18
C CYS A 41 -6.99 -1.08 1.39
N PHE A 42 -6.76 -0.53 0.21
CA PHE A 42 -7.80 -0.05 -0.67
C PHE A 42 -8.70 -1.19 -1.14
N GLY A 43 -8.13 -2.28 -1.64
CA GLY A 43 -8.89 -3.45 -2.09
C GLY A 43 -9.71 -4.08 -0.96
N PHE A 44 -9.09 -4.36 0.20
CA PHE A 44 -9.79 -5.00 1.31
C PHE A 44 -10.82 -4.06 1.95
N GLY A 45 -10.47 -2.79 2.12
CA GLY A 45 -11.33 -1.76 2.66
C GLY A 45 -12.56 -1.51 1.81
N ARG A 46 -12.38 -1.29 0.50
CA ARG A 46 -13.48 -0.98 -0.44
C ARG A 46 -14.33 -2.20 -0.78
N LEU A 47 -13.70 -3.33 -1.12
CA LEU A 47 -14.41 -4.48 -1.69
C LEU A 47 -14.99 -5.43 -0.64
N VAL A 48 -14.36 -5.51 0.54
CA VAL A 48 -14.79 -6.46 1.60
C VAL A 48 -15.39 -5.73 2.79
N CYS A 49 -14.80 -4.63 3.24
CA CYS A 49 -15.27 -3.89 4.41
C CYS A 49 -16.24 -2.75 4.09
N LEU A 50 -16.47 -2.45 2.80
CA LEU A 50 -17.32 -1.37 2.30
C LEU A 50 -17.00 0.00 2.93
N MET A 51 -15.74 0.24 3.26
CA MET A 51 -15.29 1.48 3.89
C MET A 51 -15.23 2.63 2.88
N ASP A 52 -15.40 3.86 3.38
CA ASP A 52 -15.12 5.04 2.57
C ASP A 52 -13.64 5.12 2.28
N ALA A 53 -13.33 5.56 1.07
CA ALA A 53 -11.97 5.56 0.58
C ALA A 53 -11.09 6.57 1.36
N ASP A 54 -11.68 7.66 1.85
CA ASP A 54 -10.98 8.66 2.66
C ASP A 54 -10.62 8.14 4.06
N ASP A 55 -11.44 7.22 4.62
CA ASP A 55 -11.10 6.52 5.87
C ASP A 55 -9.91 5.58 5.68
N ILE A 56 -9.81 4.95 4.51
CA ILE A 56 -8.68 4.08 4.15
C ILE A 56 -7.42 4.92 3.99
N ASP A 57 -7.51 6.03 3.26
CA ASP A 57 -6.39 6.97 3.06
C ASP A 57 -5.86 7.50 4.39
N ALA A 58 -6.77 7.91 5.30
CA ALA A 58 -6.40 8.34 6.64
C ALA A 58 -5.68 7.24 7.43
N TYR A 59 -6.22 6.01 7.40
CA TYR A 59 -5.58 4.87 8.08
C TYR A 59 -4.17 4.59 7.55
N VAL A 60 -3.98 4.54 6.23
CA VAL A 60 -2.66 4.27 5.64
C VAL A 60 -1.70 5.43 5.95
N SER A 61 -2.17 6.67 5.86
CA SER A 61 -1.38 7.85 6.20
C SER A 61 -0.88 7.82 7.66
N ASP A 62 -1.76 7.49 8.61
CA ASP A 62 -1.41 7.36 10.02
C ASP A 62 -0.37 6.25 10.26
N LYS A 63 -0.47 5.13 9.53
CA LYS A 63 0.49 4.04 9.61
C LYS A 63 1.87 4.42 9.11
N LEU A 64 1.94 5.00 7.92
CA LEU A 64 3.20 5.39 7.30
C LEU A 64 3.88 6.53 8.08
N THR A 65 3.10 7.52 8.52
CA THR A 65 3.61 8.60 9.40
C THR A 65 4.07 8.04 10.75
N GLY A 66 3.37 7.04 11.29
CA GLY A 66 3.71 6.36 12.54
C GLY A 66 5.06 5.61 12.51
N LEU A 67 5.62 5.31 11.32
CA LEU A 67 6.97 4.76 11.17
C LEU A 67 8.07 5.83 11.26
N GLY A 68 7.70 7.12 11.25
CA GLY A 68 8.64 8.23 11.28
C GLY A 68 8.78 8.99 9.96
N ALA A 69 8.02 8.62 8.92
CA ALA A 69 7.99 9.37 7.66
C ALA A 69 7.33 10.74 7.84
N GLY A 70 7.81 11.74 7.10
CA GLY A 70 7.26 13.10 7.15
C GLY A 70 5.82 13.15 6.61
N ALA A 71 4.92 13.80 7.34
CA ALA A 71 3.49 13.86 6.99
C ALA A 71 3.21 14.38 5.56
N LYS A 72 3.95 15.38 5.08
CA LYS A 72 3.80 15.90 3.71
C LYS A 72 4.22 14.89 2.65
N TYR A 73 5.25 14.10 2.94
CA TYR A 73 5.73 13.07 2.03
C TYR A 73 4.71 11.95 1.91
N VAL A 74 4.21 11.46 3.05
CA VAL A 74 3.14 10.45 3.11
C VAL A 74 1.87 10.96 2.42
N GLN A 75 1.47 12.21 2.65
CA GLN A 75 0.32 12.81 1.96
C GLN A 75 0.47 12.72 0.44
N GLY A 76 1.63 13.11 -0.11
CA GLY A 76 1.90 13.01 -1.55
C GLY A 76 1.84 11.58 -2.09
N MET A 77 2.32 10.60 -1.31
CA MET A 77 2.20 9.18 -1.69
C MET A 77 0.74 8.73 -1.76
N ILE A 78 -0.07 9.09 -0.75
CA ILE A 78 -1.50 8.71 -0.72
C ILE A 78 -2.27 9.38 -1.86
N GLU A 79 -2.04 10.67 -2.10
CA GLU A 79 -2.64 11.39 -3.22
C GLU A 79 -2.29 10.74 -4.56
N ARG A 80 -1.01 10.39 -4.78
CA ARG A 80 -0.57 9.65 -5.97
C ARG A 80 -1.24 8.29 -6.07
N ALA A 81 -1.31 7.52 -4.98
CA ALA A 81 -1.87 6.18 -5.01
C ALA A 81 -3.39 6.18 -5.24
N ARG A 82 -4.09 7.19 -4.72
CA ARG A 82 -5.53 7.34 -4.89
C ARG A 82 -5.94 7.62 -6.33
N GLN A 83 -5.07 8.25 -7.12
CA GLN A 83 -5.32 8.52 -8.55
C GLN A 83 -5.62 7.25 -9.34
N ASP A 84 -5.01 6.11 -8.98
CA ASP A 84 -5.23 4.83 -9.65
C ASP A 84 -6.68 4.31 -9.55
N PHE A 85 -7.47 4.87 -8.64
CA PHE A 85 -8.83 4.44 -8.35
C PHE A 85 -9.89 5.50 -8.65
N VAL A 86 -9.52 6.64 -9.24
CA VAL A 86 -10.48 7.68 -9.64
C VAL A 86 -11.11 7.30 -10.99
N THR A 87 -12.44 7.19 -11.03
CA THR A 87 -13.19 6.71 -12.21
C THR A 87 -14.20 7.74 -12.75
N GLY A 88 -13.84 9.03 -12.76
CA GLY A 88 -14.67 10.11 -13.31
C GLY A 88 -14.54 10.25 -14.83
N GLU A 89 -15.54 10.85 -15.49
CA GLU A 89 -15.50 11.12 -16.95
C GLU A 89 -14.30 11.98 -17.37
N ASP A 90 -13.81 12.85 -16.47
CA ASP A 90 -12.66 13.73 -16.69
C ASP A 90 -11.37 13.21 -16.03
N ALA A 91 -11.38 12.00 -15.45
CA ALA A 91 -10.20 11.44 -14.81
C ALA A 91 -9.24 10.89 -15.86
N GLU A 92 -7.97 11.30 -15.80
CA GLU A 92 -6.95 10.63 -16.60
C GLU A 92 -6.83 9.18 -16.13
N PRO A 93 -6.85 8.20 -17.06
CA PRO A 93 -6.71 6.81 -16.69
C PRO A 93 -5.34 6.60 -16.05
N ALA A 94 -5.31 5.75 -15.03
CA ALA A 94 -4.06 5.33 -14.40
C ALA A 94 -3.11 4.77 -15.46
N ASP A 95 -1.86 5.22 -15.46
CA ASP A 95 -0.82 4.60 -16.28
C ASP A 95 -0.46 3.24 -15.67
N THR A 96 -1.06 2.17 -16.17
CA THR A 96 -0.82 0.82 -15.65
C THR A 96 0.59 0.30 -15.93
N ASP A 97 1.37 1.00 -16.78
CA ASP A 97 2.78 0.69 -17.00
C ASP A 97 3.72 1.41 -16.04
N ASP A 98 3.22 2.38 -15.27
CA ASP A 98 3.97 3.03 -14.19
C ASP A 98 4.31 2.01 -13.07
N PRO A 99 5.58 1.96 -12.61
CA PRO A 99 6.00 1.05 -11.54
C PRO A 99 5.18 1.21 -10.25
N LEU A 100 4.77 2.42 -9.87
CA LEU A 100 3.99 2.64 -8.65
C LEU A 100 2.58 2.09 -8.81
N SER A 101 1.97 2.29 -9.98
CA SER A 101 0.67 1.71 -10.30
C SER A 101 0.69 0.18 -10.31
N ARG A 102 1.79 -0.43 -10.74
CA ARG A 102 1.98 -1.88 -10.62
C ARG A 102 2.09 -2.34 -9.17
N LEU A 103 2.84 -1.63 -8.32
CA LEU A 103 2.95 -1.95 -6.89
C LEU A 103 1.60 -1.86 -6.17
N ILE A 104 0.81 -0.82 -6.48
CA ILE A 104 -0.57 -0.66 -5.99
C ILE A 104 -1.42 -1.83 -6.48
N GLY A 105 -1.35 -2.17 -7.77
CA GLY A 105 -2.08 -3.28 -8.37
C GLY A 105 -1.76 -4.64 -7.74
N ILE A 106 -0.47 -4.90 -7.44
CA ILE A 106 -0.02 -6.09 -6.71
C ILE A 106 -0.72 -6.15 -5.37
N GLY A 107 -0.60 -5.12 -4.53
CA GLY A 107 -1.25 -5.08 -3.23
C GLY A 107 -2.76 -5.29 -3.32
N HIS A 108 -3.40 -4.57 -4.25
CA HIS A 108 -4.84 -4.65 -4.48
C HIS A 108 -5.27 -6.06 -4.88
N SER A 109 -4.50 -6.79 -5.69
CA SER A 109 -4.84 -8.17 -6.10
C SER A 109 -4.90 -9.17 -4.94
N TYR A 110 -4.20 -8.88 -3.84
CA TYR A 110 -4.16 -9.72 -2.63
C TYR A 110 -5.26 -9.36 -1.61
N PHE A 111 -6.24 -8.52 -1.95
CA PHE A 111 -7.25 -8.02 -1.01
C PHE A 111 -8.01 -9.12 -0.23
N SER A 112 -8.16 -10.31 -0.81
CA SER A 112 -8.87 -11.43 -0.20
C SER A 112 -7.93 -12.46 0.45
N ALA A 113 -6.61 -12.30 0.34
CA ALA A 113 -5.64 -13.27 0.84
C ALA A 113 -5.69 -13.41 2.36
N ASP A 114 -5.66 -14.64 2.87
CA ASP A 114 -5.58 -14.93 4.31
C ASP A 114 -4.16 -15.21 4.80
N ASP A 115 -3.29 -15.58 3.85
CA ASP A 115 -1.84 -15.69 4.02
C ASP A 115 -1.15 -14.52 3.31
N PHE A 116 -0.28 -13.83 4.04
CA PHE A 116 0.46 -12.67 3.54
C PHE A 116 1.86 -13.00 3.06
N THR A 117 2.36 -14.21 3.28
CA THR A 117 3.72 -14.57 2.89
C THR A 117 4.02 -14.21 1.43
N PRO A 118 3.17 -14.53 0.43
CA PRO A 118 3.49 -14.18 -0.97
C PRO A 118 3.49 -12.67 -1.23
N LEU A 119 2.64 -11.91 -0.54
CA LEU A 119 2.60 -10.45 -0.69
C LEU A 119 3.82 -9.79 -0.05
N VAL A 120 4.24 -10.29 1.13
CA VAL A 120 5.45 -9.81 1.81
C VAL A 120 6.69 -10.12 0.99
N GLU A 121 6.84 -11.33 0.45
CA GLU A 121 7.95 -11.63 -0.47
C GLU A 121 7.93 -10.73 -1.69
N SER A 122 6.74 -10.47 -2.28
CA SER A 122 6.61 -9.58 -3.42
C SER A 122 7.10 -8.15 -3.13
N VAL A 123 6.96 -7.64 -1.91
CA VAL A 123 7.51 -6.33 -1.52
C VAL A 123 9.04 -6.34 -1.68
N TYR A 124 9.73 -7.36 -1.17
CA TYR A 124 11.19 -7.43 -1.23
C TYR A 124 11.69 -7.77 -2.63
N GLU A 125 11.03 -8.67 -3.36
CA GLU A 125 11.38 -8.99 -4.75
C GLU A 125 11.26 -7.76 -5.66
N ASN A 126 10.23 -6.93 -5.49
CA ASN A 126 10.09 -5.70 -6.27
C ASN A 126 11.08 -4.61 -5.83
N TYR A 127 11.44 -4.58 -4.55
CA TYR A 127 12.52 -3.70 -4.08
C TYR A 127 13.84 -4.07 -4.77
N ASP A 128 14.24 -5.34 -4.75
CA ASP A 128 15.48 -5.82 -5.39
C ASP A 128 15.46 -5.52 -6.91
N LEU A 129 14.33 -5.76 -7.58
CA LEU A 129 14.16 -5.49 -9.00
C LEU A 129 14.32 -4.00 -9.34
N LEU A 130 13.83 -3.10 -8.48
CA LEU A 130 13.87 -1.66 -8.69
C LEU A 130 15.17 -1.02 -8.21
N SER A 131 15.85 -1.62 -7.22
CA SER A 131 17.18 -1.19 -6.76
C SER A 131 18.27 -1.52 -7.80
N GLY A 132 18.00 -2.49 -8.68
CA GLY A 132 18.91 -2.94 -9.73
C GLY A 132 19.96 -3.93 -9.24
N GLU A 133 19.65 -4.66 -8.16
CA GLU A 133 20.48 -5.72 -7.57
C GLU A 133 20.23 -7.10 -8.20
#